data_AF-A0A0G1X974-F1
#
_entry.id   AF-A0A0G1X974-F1
#
_cell.length_a   1.000
_cell.length_b   1.000
_cell.length_c   1.000
_cell.angle_alpha   90.00
_cell.angle_beta   90.00
_cell.angle_gamma   90.00
#
_symmetry.space_group_name_H-M   'P 1'
#
loop_
_entity.id
_entity.type
_entity.pdbx_description
1 polymer ?
#
loop_
_entity_poly.entity_id
_entity_poly.type
_entity_poly.pdbx_seq_one_letter_code
_entity_poly.pdbx_strand_id
1 'polypeptide(L)'
;MLQPKKQKHRKMQKGRSKRRLTETRGIHLSFGHFGLQSLEAHWVTANQIEAARKAIAHSLQREGKTWIRIFPDKPVTKLPPEVTLGGGKGIEELKEAVLKALGALRRKN
;
A
#
# COMPACT_ATOMS: atom_id res chain seq x y z
N MET A 1 -11.60 8.99 0.57
CA MET A 1 -10.65 7.84 0.53
C MET A 1 -9.72 8.02 -0.65
N LEU A 2 -8.45 7.64 -0.48
CA LEU A 2 -7.41 7.76 -1.51
C LEU A 2 -7.75 6.87 -2.72
N GLN A 3 -7.92 7.48 -3.88
CA GLN A 3 -8.20 6.79 -5.13
C GLN A 3 -7.55 7.52 -6.31
N PRO A 4 -6.94 6.81 -7.28
CA PRO A 4 -6.48 7.41 -8.52
C PRO A 4 -7.65 7.98 -9.33
N LYS A 5 -7.49 9.22 -9.81
CA LYS A 5 -8.51 9.92 -10.61
C LYS A 5 -8.81 9.23 -11.94
N LYS A 6 -7.78 8.69 -12.62
CA LYS A 6 -7.90 7.97 -13.88
C LYS A 6 -6.92 6.80 -13.90
N GLN A 7 -7.38 5.63 -14.35
CA GLN A 7 -6.54 4.45 -14.56
C GLN A 7 -6.70 3.98 -16.00
N LYS A 8 -5.58 3.62 -16.66
CA LYS A 8 -5.60 3.07 -18.02
C LYS A 8 -6.32 1.71 -18.08
N HIS A 9 -6.11 0.86 -17.06
CA HIS A 9 -6.73 -0.46 -16.98
C HIS A 9 -7.36 -0.65 -15.60
N ARG A 10 -8.67 -0.95 -15.55
CA ARG A 10 -9.41 -1.16 -14.28
C ARG A 10 -9.17 -2.55 -13.69
N LYS A 11 -8.96 -3.57 -14.53
CA LYS A 11 -8.77 -4.96 -14.11
C LYS A 11 -7.32 -5.41 -14.30
N MET A 12 -6.44 -5.15 -13.33
CA MET A 12 -5.02 -5.52 -13.40
C MET A 12 -4.72 -6.89 -12.79
N GLN A 13 -3.70 -7.59 -13.30
CA GLN A 13 -3.20 -8.80 -12.62
C GLN A 13 -2.61 -8.40 -11.26
N LYS A 14 -2.83 -9.21 -10.22
CA LYS A 14 -2.31 -8.93 -8.86
C LYS A 14 -0.77 -8.75 -8.89
N GLY A 15 -0.09 -9.51 -9.75
CA GLY A 15 1.37 -9.57 -9.82
C GLY A 15 1.93 -10.34 -8.62
N ARG A 16 3.12 -10.91 -8.78
CA ARG A 16 3.81 -11.64 -7.69
C ARG A 16 4.95 -10.78 -7.14
N SER A 17 5.02 -10.67 -5.82
CA SER A 17 6.11 -9.98 -5.10
C SER A 17 7.46 -10.73 -5.18
N LYS A 18 7.50 -11.92 -5.80
CA LYS A 18 8.62 -12.89 -5.72
C LYS A 18 10.02 -12.37 -6.08
N ARG A 19 10.18 -11.26 -6.82
CA ARG A 19 11.52 -10.71 -7.16
C ARG A 19 11.83 -9.34 -6.55
N ARG A 20 10.90 -8.73 -5.82
CA ARG A 20 11.08 -7.35 -5.30
C ARG A 20 10.43 -7.17 -3.92
N LEU A 21 10.67 -8.15 -3.04
CA LEU A 21 10.26 -8.12 -1.62
C LEU A 21 10.98 -7.00 -0.86
N THR A 22 12.20 -6.72 -1.29
CA THR A 22 13.05 -5.63 -0.83
C THR A 22 12.76 -4.37 -1.63
N GLU A 23 12.46 -3.28 -0.93
CA GLU A 23 12.37 -1.95 -1.52
C GLU A 23 13.74 -1.31 -1.67
N THR A 24 13.95 -0.67 -2.82
CA THR A 24 15.19 0.03 -3.20
C THR A 24 15.00 1.53 -3.22
N ARG A 25 13.75 2.02 -3.29
CA ARG A 25 13.40 3.44 -3.38
C ARG A 25 12.62 3.89 -2.15
N GLY A 26 12.90 5.09 -1.65
CA GLY A 26 12.17 5.64 -0.50
C GLY A 26 12.55 5.03 0.86
N ILE A 27 13.71 4.38 0.93
CA ILE A 27 14.28 3.79 2.16
C ILE A 27 14.77 4.84 3.16
N HIS A 28 15.07 6.06 2.71
CA HIS A 28 15.48 7.17 3.55
C HIS A 28 14.32 8.11 3.81
N LEU A 29 14.32 8.74 4.99
CA LEU A 29 13.39 9.79 5.35
C LEU A 29 13.65 11.02 4.46
N SER A 30 12.65 11.42 3.67
CA SER A 30 12.76 12.60 2.80
C SER A 30 12.13 13.86 3.41
N PHE A 31 11.22 13.69 4.37
CA PHE A 31 10.48 14.78 4.99
C PHE A 31 10.34 14.53 6.49
N GLY A 32 10.37 15.62 7.27
CA GLY A 32 10.24 15.56 8.72
C GLY A 32 11.49 15.02 9.42
N HIS A 33 11.35 14.77 10.72
CA HIS A 33 12.42 14.28 11.59
C HIS A 33 12.28 12.78 11.92
N PHE A 34 11.05 12.26 11.87
CA PHE A 34 10.72 10.89 12.23
C PHE A 34 9.85 10.23 11.15
N GLY A 35 9.95 8.92 11.01
CA GLY A 35 9.15 8.16 10.06
C GLY A 35 8.97 6.70 10.47
N LEU A 36 7.91 6.09 9.94
CA LEU A 36 7.61 4.67 10.12
C LEU A 36 8.11 3.88 8.91
N GLN A 37 8.72 2.73 9.18
CA GLN A 37 9.31 1.86 8.18
C GLN A 37 8.73 0.45 8.28
N SER A 38 8.46 -0.17 7.13
CA SER A 38 8.02 -1.56 7.06
C SER A 38 9.18 -2.53 7.13
N LEU A 39 9.05 -3.50 8.02
CA LEU A 39 9.96 -4.64 8.11
C LEU A 39 9.58 -5.76 7.13
N GLU A 40 8.30 -5.84 6.76
CA GLU A 40 7.77 -6.91 5.91
C GLU A 40 7.05 -6.37 4.67
N ALA A 41 6.92 -7.23 3.66
CA ALA A 41 6.18 -6.92 2.46
C ALA A 41 4.71 -7.33 2.63
N HIS A 42 3.80 -6.37 2.52
CA HIS A 42 2.37 -6.61 2.66
C HIS A 42 1.53 -5.72 1.75
N TRP A 43 0.30 -6.15 1.46
CA TRP A 43 -0.66 -5.33 0.74
C TRP A 43 -1.42 -4.47 1.74
N VAL A 44 -1.45 -3.15 1.51
CA VAL A 44 -2.10 -2.20 2.41
C VAL A 44 -3.25 -1.52 1.67
N THR A 45 -4.44 -1.64 2.22
CA THR A 45 -5.66 -1.06 1.65
C THR A 45 -5.73 0.45 1.89
N ALA A 46 -6.46 1.17 1.03
CA ALA A 46 -6.73 2.59 1.23
C ALA A 46 -7.35 2.92 2.61
N ASN A 47 -8.19 2.02 3.13
CA ASN A 47 -8.83 2.15 4.45
C ASN A 47 -7.82 2.08 5.59
N GLN A 48 -6.86 1.15 5.54
CA GLN A 48 -5.82 1.02 6.55
C GLN A 48 -4.93 2.28 6.61
N ILE A 49 -4.61 2.87 5.45
CA ILE A 49 -3.83 4.10 5.37
C ILE A 49 -4.58 5.26 6.03
N GLU A 50 -5.88 5.41 5.75
CA GLU A 50 -6.69 6.46 6.38
C GLU A 50 -6.90 6.24 7.88
N ALA A 51 -7.09 4.99 8.31
CA ALA A 51 -7.18 4.64 9.72
C ALA A 51 -5.89 5.01 10.47
N ALA A 52 -4.73 4.65 9.91
CA ALA A 52 -3.42 4.99 10.48
C ALA A 52 -3.21 6.52 10.53
N ARG A 53 -3.55 7.25 9.46
CA ARG A 53 -3.48 8.72 9.43
C ARG A 53 -4.34 9.35 10.51
N LYS A 54 -5.59 8.88 10.65
CA LYS A 54 -6.54 9.40 11.66
C LYS A 54 -6.04 9.12 13.07
N ALA A 55 -5.48 7.93 13.33
CA ALA A 55 -4.88 7.58 14.61
C ALA A 55 -3.71 8.50 14.96
N ILE A 56 -2.77 8.71 14.03
CA ILE A 56 -1.63 9.62 14.23
C ILE A 56 -2.11 11.05 14.49
N ALA A 57 -3.05 11.55 13.69
CA ALA A 57 -3.60 12.89 13.87
C ALA A 57 -4.33 13.06 15.21
N HIS A 58 -4.98 12.01 15.71
CA HIS A 58 -5.62 12.02 17.02
C HIS A 58 -4.60 12.03 18.16
N SER A 59 -3.57 11.18 18.09
CA SER A 59 -2.50 11.12 19.10
C SER A 59 -1.68 12.40 19.18
N LEU A 60 -1.47 13.08 18.06
CA LEU A 60 -0.79 14.39 17.99
C LEU A 60 -1.72 15.56 18.32
N GLN A 61 -2.99 15.33 18.68
CA GLN A 61 -4.00 16.37 18.91
C GLN A 61 -4.13 17.35 17.72
N ARG A 62 -3.88 16.84 16.51
CA ARG A 62 -3.87 17.58 15.24
C ARG A 62 -2.77 18.64 15.12
N GLU A 63 -1.76 18.57 15.98
CA GLU A 63 -0.58 19.42 15.91
C GLU A 63 0.50 18.82 15.00
N GLY A 64 1.25 19.70 14.34
CA GLY A 64 2.31 19.30 13.42
C GLY A 64 1.83 18.86 12.02
N LYS A 65 2.81 18.48 11.19
CA LYS A 65 2.59 18.05 9.80
C LYS A 65 2.91 16.57 9.68
N THR A 66 2.01 15.82 9.05
CA THR A 66 2.19 14.39 8.76
C THR A 66 2.21 14.17 7.26
N TRP A 67 3.13 13.35 6.77
CA TRP A 67 3.25 13.00 5.36
C TRP A 67 2.96 11.51 5.14
N ILE A 68 2.19 11.20 4.09
CA ILE A 68 1.95 9.83 3.63
C ILE A 68 2.71 9.63 2.32
N ARG A 69 3.61 8.65 2.31
CA ARG A 69 4.48 8.36 1.14
C ARG A 69 4.00 7.21 0.28
N ILE A 70 2.93 6.52 0.70
CA ILE A 70 2.34 5.39 0.00
C ILE A 70 0.99 5.80 -0.59
N PHE A 71 0.69 5.33 -1.79
CA PHE A 71 -0.56 5.62 -2.47
C PHE A 71 -1.19 4.33 -3.01
N PRO A 72 -2.49 4.07 -2.78
CA PRO A 72 -3.17 2.89 -3.27
C PRO A 72 -3.55 3.03 -4.75
N ASP A 73 -2.61 2.72 -5.63
CA ASP A 73 -2.78 2.82 -7.09
C ASP A 73 -3.30 1.53 -7.72
N LYS A 74 -3.12 0.37 -7.06
CA LYS A 74 -3.42 -0.92 -7.67
C LYS A 74 -4.83 -1.41 -7.32
N PRO A 75 -5.67 -1.75 -8.33
CA PRO A 75 -7.00 -2.28 -8.10
C PRO A 75 -6.96 -3.78 -7.76
N VAL A 76 -7.76 -4.19 -6.79
CA VAL A 76 -7.99 -5.58 -6.42
C VAL A 76 -9.45 -5.96 -6.69
N THR A 77 -9.60 -7.02 -7.47
CA THR A 77 -10.91 -7.55 -7.88
C THR A 77 -11.29 -8.76 -7.04
N LYS A 78 -12.55 -8.85 -6.66
CA LYS A 78 -13.13 -9.99 -5.94
C LYS A 78 -14.34 -10.54 -6.71
N LEU A 79 -14.55 -11.85 -6.64
CA LEU A 79 -15.82 -12.46 -7.05
C LEU A 79 -16.74 -12.54 -5.82
N PRO A 80 -18.07 -12.46 -6.01
CA PRO A 80 -19.01 -12.73 -4.93
C PRO A 80 -18.75 -14.10 -4.27
N PRO A 81 -19.04 -14.26 -2.98
CA PRO A 81 -18.80 -15.52 -2.28
C PRO A 81 -19.68 -16.67 -2.77
N GLU A 82 -20.83 -16.36 -3.36
CA GLU A 82 -21.86 -17.33 -3.75
C GLU A 82 -21.65 -17.93 -5.15
N VAL A 83 -20.71 -17.40 -5.94
CA VAL A 83 -20.48 -17.86 -7.32
C VAL A 83 -19.34 -18.88 -7.40
N THR A 84 -19.50 -19.86 -8.28
CA THR A 84 -18.46 -20.85 -8.59
C THR A 84 -17.32 -20.24 -9.41
N LEU A 85 -16.21 -20.98 -9.52
CA LEU A 85 -15.08 -20.57 -10.35
C LEU A 85 -15.46 -20.59 -11.83
N GLY A 86 -15.07 -19.56 -12.58
CA GLY A 86 -15.43 -19.40 -13.99
C GLY A 86 -16.02 -18.01 -14.25
N GLY A 87 -16.64 -17.80 -15.41
CA GLY A 87 -17.37 -16.55 -15.72
C GLY A 87 -16.50 -15.29 -15.90
N GLY A 88 -15.18 -15.43 -15.90
CA GLY A 88 -14.23 -14.34 -16.09
C GLY A 88 -13.80 -13.67 -14.79
N LYS A 89 -13.39 -12.40 -14.88
CA LYS A 89 -12.77 -11.67 -13.76
C LYS A 89 -13.78 -10.77 -13.05
N GLY A 90 -13.79 -10.83 -11.72
CA GLY A 90 -14.66 -10.05 -10.85
C GLY A 90 -14.54 -8.53 -10.96
N ILE A 91 -15.36 -7.84 -10.18
CA ILE A 91 -15.46 -6.38 -10.14
C ILE A 91 -14.37 -5.82 -9.22
N GLU A 92 -13.92 -4.60 -9.48
CA GLU A 92 -12.96 -3.88 -8.63
C GLU A 92 -13.65 -3.44 -7.34
N GLU A 93 -13.15 -3.91 -6.20
CA GLU A 93 -13.78 -3.71 -4.89
C GLU A 93 -12.86 -2.89 -3.97
N LEU A 94 -11.56 -3.18 -4.00
CA LEU A 94 -10.57 -2.54 -3.15
C LEU A 94 -9.42 -1.95 -3.96
N LYS A 95 -8.80 -0.91 -3.39
CA LYS A 95 -7.54 -0.38 -3.88
C LYS A 95 -6.48 -0.59 -2.83
N GLU A 96 -5.40 -1.19 -3.27
CA GLU A 96 -4.30 -1.57 -2.40
C GLU A 96 -3.01 -0.94 -2.92
N ALA A 97 -2.18 -0.51 -1.98
CA ALA A 97 -0.79 -0.22 -2.20
C ALA A 97 0.02 -1.47 -1.87
N VAL A 98 1.06 -1.76 -2.66
CA VAL A 98 2.03 -2.78 -2.30
C VAL A 98 3.08 -2.13 -1.41
N LEU A 99 3.06 -2.44 -0.12
CA LEU A 99 4.15 -2.14 0.78
C LEU A 99 5.19 -3.27 0.70
N LYS A 100 6.46 -2.91 0.71
CA LYS A 100 7.56 -3.86 0.65
C LYS A 100 8.43 -3.73 1.88
N ALA A 101 9.15 -4.81 2.20
CA ALA A 101 10.12 -4.82 3.27
C ALA A 101 11.31 -3.94 2.89
N LEU A 102 11.98 -3.37 3.89
CA LEU A 102 13.33 -2.85 3.70
C LEU A 102 14.24 -3.99 3.21
N GLY A 103 15.13 -3.69 2.27
CA GLY A 103 16.22 -4.60 1.95
C GLY A 103 17.07 -4.87 3.16
N ALA A 104 17.37 -6.15 3.41
CA ALA A 104 18.34 -6.53 4.43
C ALA A 104 19.55 -5.60 4.30
N LEU A 105 19.90 -4.92 5.40
CA LEU A 105 21.17 -4.23 5.56
C LEU A 105 22.25 -5.24 5.19
N ARG A 106 22.75 -5.17 3.96
CA ARG A 106 23.88 -5.96 3.51
C ARG A 106 25.03 -5.43 4.35
N ARG A 107 25.33 -6.10 5.47
CA ARG A 107 26.56 -5.89 6.23
C ARG A 107 27.68 -5.96 5.20
N LYS A 108 28.27 -4.81 4.89
CA LYS A 108 29.57 -4.76 4.24
C LYS A 108 30.54 -5.30 5.30
N ASN A 109 31.02 -6.51 5.08
CA ASN A 109 32.33 -6.89 5.60
C ASN A 109 33.38 -6.20 4.73
#